data_AF-A0A8I1EC21-F1
#
_entry.id   AF-A0A8I1EC21-F1
#
_cell.length_a   1.000
_cell.length_b   1.000
_cell.length_c   1.000
_cell.angle_alpha   90.00
_cell.angle_beta   90.00
_cell.angle_gamma   90.00
#
_symmetry.space_group_name_H-M   'P 1'
#
loop_
_entity.id
_entity.type
_entity.pdbx_description
1 polymer ?
#
loop_
_entity_poly.entity_id
_entity_poly.type
_entity_poly.pdbx_seq_one_letter_code
_entity_poly.pdbx_strand_id
1 'polypeptide(L)'
;MVDAGFQLSEVDSNIVVFTFFTAMVLCVARSLRWPGLMLVLFLTWLYQHIDVSFYIVRNYFPSENPETVTVGLFLLSVGGLFCHMLRSKTRSRERILMFFAISSMSVVTLLFHYVTIETTLMGWQKDANFMNTQLLPRSEADFMEGCRNRNLVCYSGNNLEDFKPIVDNNLLETLARTDRESKTRSMNEPIYFQFSSLTGMYKKYFVVFSSEKGNVRVIIDEPSAILAHETSRLAFYYLATFAHAVWLIGVLSLIWFHRRFDVAADIR
;
A
#
# COMPACT_ATOMS: atom_id res chain seq x y z
N MET A 1 9.34 23.55 17.48
CA MET A 1 10.18 22.36 17.77
C MET A 1 10.20 21.55 16.50
N VAL A 2 11.39 21.28 15.99
CA VAL A 2 11.61 20.47 14.79
C VAL A 2 11.33 19.04 15.20
N ASP A 3 10.14 18.53 14.87
CA ASP A 3 9.88 17.09 14.95
C ASP A 3 10.78 16.42 13.92
N ALA A 4 11.94 15.99 14.40
CA ALA A 4 12.82 15.03 13.75
C ALA A 4 12.19 13.63 13.75
N GLY A 5 10.91 13.56 13.38
CA GLY A 5 10.29 12.33 12.91
C GLY A 5 10.91 12.05 11.56
N PHE A 6 12.04 11.35 11.57
CA PHE A 6 12.58 10.66 10.40
C PHE A 6 11.38 10.01 9.70
N GLN A 7 10.99 10.54 8.54
CA GLN A 7 9.90 9.98 7.75
C GLN A 7 10.37 8.62 7.24
N LEU A 8 10.16 7.59 8.06
CA LEU A 8 10.38 6.20 7.68
C LEU A 8 9.63 5.87 6.38
N SER A 9 8.50 6.57 6.10
CA SER A 9 7.78 6.57 4.82
C SER A 9 8.61 6.91 3.57
N GLU A 10 9.73 7.61 3.70
CA GLU A 10 10.66 7.83 2.59
C GLU A 10 11.67 6.69 2.47
N VAL A 11 12.07 6.03 3.57
CA VAL A 11 12.89 4.80 3.53
C VAL A 11 12.12 3.64 2.83
N ASP A 12 10.79 3.73 2.85
CA ASP A 12 9.79 2.68 2.59
C ASP A 12 9.49 2.33 1.12
N SER A 13 9.32 3.29 0.21
CA SER A 13 9.22 3.01 -1.24
C SER A 13 10.55 2.61 -1.85
N ASN A 14 11.62 2.90 -1.12
CA ASN A 14 12.94 3.00 -1.68
C ASN A 14 13.75 1.72 -1.45
N ILE A 15 13.38 0.85 -0.49
CA ILE A 15 13.87 -0.55 -0.43
C ILE A 15 13.31 -1.43 -1.56
N VAL A 16 12.02 -1.34 -1.89
CA VAL A 16 11.41 -2.16 -2.96
C VAL A 16 11.97 -1.76 -4.32
N VAL A 17 12.05 -0.45 -4.57
CA VAL A 17 12.62 0.13 -5.78
C VAL A 17 14.14 -0.10 -5.86
N PHE A 18 14.86 0.03 -4.74
CA PHE A 18 16.30 -0.28 -4.66
C PHE A 18 16.57 -1.74 -4.95
N THR A 19 15.78 -2.63 -4.37
CA THR A 19 15.86 -4.07 -4.61
C THR A 19 15.60 -4.38 -6.08
N PHE A 20 14.61 -3.71 -6.70
CA PHE A 20 14.30 -3.85 -8.12
C PHE A 20 15.42 -3.35 -9.03
N PHE A 21 15.92 -2.14 -8.82
CA PHE A 21 16.99 -1.55 -9.63
C PHE A 21 18.33 -2.24 -9.42
N THR A 22 18.66 -2.62 -8.18
CA THR A 22 19.85 -3.39 -7.84
C THR A 22 19.81 -4.75 -8.54
N ALA A 23 18.66 -5.41 -8.52
CA ALA A 23 18.50 -6.69 -9.19
C ALA A 23 18.47 -6.57 -10.73
N MET A 24 17.90 -5.48 -11.28
CA MET A 24 17.99 -5.14 -12.71
C MET A 24 19.44 -5.00 -13.17
N VAL A 25 20.25 -4.23 -12.43
CA VAL A 25 21.64 -3.97 -12.80
C VAL A 25 22.53 -5.19 -12.56
N LEU A 26 22.24 -6.00 -11.54
CA LEU A 26 22.89 -7.31 -11.36
C LEU A 26 22.55 -8.30 -12.49
N CYS A 27 21.35 -8.23 -13.08
CA CYS A 27 20.97 -9.02 -14.25
C CYS A 27 21.66 -8.56 -15.55
N VAL A 28 21.82 -7.24 -15.73
CA VAL A 28 22.40 -6.66 -16.96
C VAL A 28 23.94 -6.68 -16.94
N ALA A 29 24.56 -6.41 -15.79
CA ALA A 29 26.01 -6.33 -15.67
C ALA A 29 26.66 -7.72 -15.55
N ARG A 30 27.67 -8.00 -16.39
CA ARG A 30 28.53 -9.20 -16.23
C ARG A 30 29.35 -9.15 -14.92
N SER A 31 29.63 -7.94 -14.44
CA SER A 31 30.28 -7.63 -13.17
C SER A 31 29.75 -6.29 -12.67
N LEU A 32 29.24 -6.21 -11.44
CA LEU A 32 28.81 -4.95 -10.84
C LEU A 32 30.06 -4.09 -10.55
N ARG A 33 30.36 -3.13 -11.42
CA ARG A 33 31.42 -2.14 -11.19
C ARG A 33 30.85 -0.97 -10.41
N TRP A 34 31.68 -0.30 -9.60
CA TRP A 34 31.31 0.87 -8.80
C TRP A 34 30.44 1.92 -9.54
N PRO A 35 30.69 2.27 -10.81
CA PRO A 35 29.82 3.22 -11.53
C PRO A 35 28.39 2.71 -11.77
N GLY A 36 28.22 1.40 -12.00
CA GLY A 36 26.90 0.81 -12.16
C GLY A 36 26.13 0.74 -10.84
N LEU A 37 26.83 0.48 -9.73
CA LEU A 37 26.24 0.54 -8.39
C LEU A 37 25.77 1.98 -8.05
N MET A 38 26.58 2.99 -8.38
CA MET A 38 26.22 4.39 -8.17
C MET A 38 25.03 4.82 -9.04
N LEU A 39 24.92 4.31 -10.28
CA LEU A 39 23.77 4.56 -11.13
C LEU A 39 22.48 3.93 -10.56
N VAL A 40 22.55 2.72 -10.01
CA VAL A 40 21.41 2.09 -9.32
C VAL A 40 20.96 2.93 -8.14
N LEU A 41 21.91 3.33 -7.29
CA LEU A 41 21.67 4.15 -6.12
C LEU A 41 21.04 5.47 -6.54
N PHE A 42 21.56 6.11 -7.59
CA PHE A 42 21.02 7.36 -8.13
C PHE A 42 19.62 7.20 -8.72
N LEU A 43 19.35 6.16 -9.53
CA LEU A 43 18.02 5.93 -10.12
C LEU A 43 16.97 5.58 -9.06
N THR A 44 17.37 4.80 -8.05
CA THR A 44 16.54 4.52 -6.88
C THR A 44 16.20 5.81 -6.14
N TRP A 45 17.22 6.61 -5.84
CA TRP A 45 17.08 7.90 -5.17
C TRP A 45 16.22 8.89 -5.97
N LEU A 46 16.39 8.95 -7.29
CA LEU A 46 15.63 9.80 -8.20
C LEU A 46 14.16 9.40 -8.26
N TYR A 47 13.87 8.09 -8.37
CA TYR A 47 12.52 7.56 -8.40
C TYR A 47 11.76 7.86 -7.09
N GLN A 48 12.48 7.79 -5.98
CA GLN A 48 11.96 8.08 -4.65
C GLN A 48 11.66 9.57 -4.44
N HIS A 49 12.60 10.46 -4.75
CA HIS A 49 12.41 11.88 -4.43
C HIS A 49 11.47 12.63 -5.36
N ILE A 50 11.35 12.20 -6.61
CA ILE A 50 10.51 12.94 -7.57
C ILE A 50 9.04 12.56 -7.39
N ASP A 51 8.73 11.52 -6.61
CA ASP A 51 7.38 10.95 -6.50
C ASP A 51 6.74 10.88 -7.90
N VAL A 52 7.57 10.46 -8.88
CA VAL A 52 7.34 10.69 -10.31
C VAL A 52 5.96 10.19 -10.72
N SER A 53 5.55 9.07 -10.14
CA SER A 53 4.23 8.46 -10.31
C SER A 53 3.11 9.43 -9.91
N PHE A 54 3.20 10.03 -8.72
CA PHE A 54 2.26 11.04 -8.24
C PHE A 54 2.34 12.33 -9.06
N TYR A 55 3.54 12.81 -9.39
CA TYR A 55 3.69 14.01 -10.22
C TYR A 55 3.11 13.82 -11.62
N ILE A 56 3.35 12.67 -12.27
CA ILE A 56 2.82 12.35 -13.59
C ILE A 56 1.30 12.22 -13.53
N VAL A 57 0.76 11.47 -12.58
CA VAL A 57 -0.69 11.27 -12.48
C VAL A 57 -1.39 12.58 -12.11
N ARG A 58 -0.88 13.34 -11.15
CA ARG A 58 -1.47 14.63 -10.78
C ARG A 58 -1.52 15.62 -11.95
N ASN A 59 -0.49 15.66 -12.80
CA ASN A 59 -0.38 16.66 -13.87
C ASN A 59 -0.95 16.20 -15.21
N TYR A 60 -0.97 14.89 -15.50
CA TYR A 60 -1.36 14.35 -16.80
C TYR A 60 -2.58 13.41 -16.75
N PHE A 61 -2.88 12.81 -15.58
CA PHE A 61 -3.98 11.86 -15.40
C PHE A 61 -4.70 12.05 -14.05
N PRO A 62 -5.23 13.24 -13.74
CA PRO A 62 -5.69 13.61 -12.38
C PRO A 62 -6.86 12.79 -11.84
N SER A 63 -7.55 12.02 -12.70
CA SER A 63 -8.65 11.12 -12.33
C SER A 63 -8.21 9.67 -12.08
N GLU A 64 -6.95 9.33 -12.37
CA GLU A 64 -6.43 7.97 -12.29
C GLU A 64 -5.72 7.73 -10.95
N ASN A 65 -5.68 6.46 -10.52
CA ASN A 65 -4.91 6.11 -9.32
C ASN A 65 -3.39 6.23 -9.62
N PRO A 66 -2.62 7.03 -8.85
CA PRO A 66 -1.17 7.15 -8.99
C PRO A 66 -0.41 5.81 -8.91
N GLU A 67 -0.96 4.85 -8.17
CA GLU A 67 -0.42 3.49 -8.06
C GLU A 67 -0.44 2.74 -9.39
N THR A 68 -1.38 3.06 -10.30
CA THR A 68 -1.47 2.43 -11.62
C THR A 68 -0.22 2.69 -12.46
N VAL A 69 0.34 3.90 -12.39
CA VAL A 69 1.59 4.24 -13.10
C VAL A 69 2.78 3.51 -12.49
N THR A 70 2.85 3.42 -11.16
CA THR A 70 3.87 2.64 -10.46
C THR A 70 3.83 1.16 -10.86
N VAL A 71 2.65 0.55 -10.88
CA VAL A 71 2.45 -0.84 -11.33
C VAL A 71 2.79 -1.00 -12.82
N GLY A 72 2.41 -0.05 -13.67
CA GLY A 72 2.75 -0.06 -15.08
C GLY A 72 4.26 -0.03 -15.33
N LEU A 73 4.99 0.86 -14.64
CA LEU A 73 6.46 0.95 -14.71
C LEU A 73 7.14 -0.32 -14.18
N PHE A 74 6.59 -0.92 -13.14
CA PHE A 74 7.04 -2.21 -12.62
C PHE A 74 6.87 -3.31 -13.66
N LEU A 75 5.70 -3.44 -14.28
CA LEU A 75 5.42 -4.46 -15.29
C LEU A 75 6.30 -4.29 -16.53
N LEU A 76 6.50 -3.05 -16.98
CA LEU A 76 7.42 -2.73 -18.07
C LEU A 76 8.86 -3.13 -17.74
N SER A 77 9.30 -2.87 -16.50
CA SER A 77 10.63 -3.23 -16.01
C SER A 77 10.83 -4.76 -15.98
N VAL A 78 9.88 -5.50 -15.40
CA VAL A 78 9.91 -6.97 -15.35
C VAL A 78 9.85 -7.57 -16.75
N GLY A 79 8.97 -7.05 -17.61
CA GLY A 79 8.84 -7.49 -19.01
C GLY A 79 10.11 -7.22 -19.83
N GLY A 80 10.73 -6.06 -19.64
CA GLY A 80 12.02 -5.72 -20.25
C GLY A 80 13.14 -6.68 -19.84
N LEU A 81 13.22 -7.01 -18.55
CA LEU A 81 14.15 -8.02 -18.02
C LEU A 81 13.90 -9.41 -18.61
N PHE A 82 12.64 -9.84 -18.68
CA PHE A 82 12.26 -11.13 -19.27
C PHE A 82 12.67 -11.22 -20.74
N CYS A 83 12.34 -10.21 -21.54
CA CYS A 83 12.75 -10.12 -22.94
C CYS A 83 14.28 -10.12 -23.12
N HIS A 84 15.01 -9.47 -22.20
CA HIS A 84 16.47 -9.49 -22.22
C HIS A 84 17.05 -10.88 -21.92
N MET A 85 16.38 -11.66 -21.06
CA MET A 85 16.77 -13.03 -20.69
C MET A 85 16.50 -14.06 -21.80
N LEU A 86 15.49 -13.82 -22.65
CA LEU A 86 15.18 -14.69 -23.79
C LEU A 86 16.25 -14.65 -24.91
N ARG A 87 17.14 -13.65 -24.91
CA ARG A 87 18.20 -13.53 -25.90
C ARG A 87 19.36 -14.48 -25.57
N SER A 88 19.69 -15.41 -26.47
CA SER A 88 20.71 -16.46 -26.23
C SER A 88 22.10 -15.90 -25.89
N LYS A 89 22.47 -14.74 -26.47
CA LYS A 89 23.78 -14.08 -26.25
C LYS A 89 23.96 -13.50 -24.84
N THR A 90 22.88 -13.36 -24.07
CA THR A 90 22.89 -12.79 -22.72
C THR A 90 22.61 -13.82 -21.64
N ARG A 91 22.36 -15.09 -21.99
CA ARG A 91 22.00 -16.14 -21.04
C ARG A 91 23.24 -16.68 -20.32
N SER A 92 23.28 -16.55 -18.99
CA SER A 92 24.23 -17.23 -18.09
C SER A 92 23.48 -17.86 -16.92
N ARG A 93 24.06 -18.89 -16.27
CA ARG A 93 23.45 -19.54 -15.10
C ARG A 93 23.12 -18.53 -13.99
N GLU A 94 24.01 -17.58 -13.75
CA GLU A 94 23.86 -16.52 -12.76
C GLU A 94 22.67 -15.59 -13.06
N ARG A 95 22.50 -15.23 -14.33
CA ARG A 95 21.37 -14.38 -14.77
C ARG A 95 20.05 -15.11 -14.66
N ILE A 96 20.03 -16.42 -14.92
CA ILE A 96 18.84 -17.26 -14.71
C ILE A 96 18.49 -17.30 -13.22
N LEU A 97 19.48 -17.52 -12.35
CA LEU A 97 19.29 -17.56 -10.90
C LEU A 97 18.75 -16.22 -10.36
N MET A 98 19.33 -15.11 -10.81
CA MET A 98 18.86 -13.76 -10.46
C MET A 98 17.44 -13.48 -10.98
N PHE A 99 17.11 -13.90 -12.21
CA PHE A 99 15.76 -13.76 -12.74
C PHE A 99 14.73 -14.48 -11.87
N PHE A 100 14.98 -15.75 -11.52
CA PHE A 100 14.10 -16.51 -10.63
C PHE A 100 13.95 -15.85 -9.25
N ALA A 101 15.04 -15.32 -8.70
CA ALA A 101 15.01 -14.59 -7.44
C ALA A 101 14.08 -13.37 -7.54
N ILE A 102 14.25 -12.51 -8.55
CA ILE A 102 13.44 -11.31 -8.75
C ILE A 102 11.97 -11.67 -8.96
N SER A 103 11.68 -12.66 -9.80
CA SER A 103 10.30 -13.12 -10.04
C SER A 103 9.67 -13.66 -8.76
N SER A 104 10.40 -14.47 -7.99
CA SER A 104 9.90 -14.99 -6.71
C SER A 104 9.66 -13.87 -5.70
N MET A 105 10.60 -12.95 -5.54
CA MET A 105 10.46 -11.78 -4.68
C MET A 105 9.27 -10.91 -5.07
N SER A 106 9.01 -10.74 -6.37
CA SER A 106 7.85 -10.01 -6.89
C SER A 106 6.53 -10.68 -6.51
N VAL A 107 6.44 -12.00 -6.67
CA VAL A 107 5.26 -12.78 -6.27
C VAL A 107 5.03 -12.71 -4.76
N VAL A 108 6.11 -12.82 -3.97
CA VAL A 108 6.03 -12.68 -2.51
C VAL A 108 5.57 -11.28 -2.09
N THR A 109 6.06 -10.22 -2.74
CA THR A 109 5.59 -8.85 -2.50
C THR A 109 4.10 -8.71 -2.78
N LEU A 110 3.61 -9.23 -3.91
CA LEU A 110 2.18 -9.20 -4.23
C LEU A 110 1.35 -9.98 -3.19
N LEU A 111 1.85 -11.14 -2.75
CA LEU A 111 1.20 -11.93 -1.71
C LEU A 111 1.14 -11.18 -0.37
N PHE A 112 2.25 -10.60 0.07
CA PHE A 112 2.28 -9.81 1.30
C PHE A 112 1.37 -8.59 1.21
N HIS A 113 1.33 -7.92 0.06
CA HIS A 113 0.44 -6.79 -0.16
C HIS A 113 -1.03 -7.24 -0.04
N TYR A 114 -1.39 -8.31 -0.76
CA TYR A 114 -2.73 -8.89 -0.70
C TYR A 114 -3.12 -9.27 0.75
N VAL A 115 -2.26 -10.00 1.45
CA VAL A 115 -2.52 -10.41 2.85
C VAL A 115 -2.67 -9.19 3.76
N THR A 116 -1.79 -8.20 3.63
CA THR A 116 -1.82 -7.00 4.47
C THR A 116 -3.12 -6.21 4.28
N ILE A 117 -3.56 -6.02 3.04
CA ILE A 117 -4.80 -5.28 2.73
C ILE A 117 -6.04 -6.10 3.10
N GLU A 118 -6.15 -7.34 2.62
CA GLU A 118 -7.38 -8.13 2.75
C GLU A 118 -7.58 -8.74 4.13
N THR A 119 -6.51 -8.95 4.90
CA THR A 119 -6.62 -9.58 6.22
C THR A 119 -6.35 -8.59 7.35
N THR A 120 -5.22 -7.89 7.31
CA THR A 120 -4.80 -7.06 8.44
C THR A 120 -5.62 -5.79 8.49
N LEU A 121 -5.66 -5.02 7.39
CA LEU A 121 -6.40 -3.76 7.33
C LEU A 121 -7.92 -3.97 7.50
N MET A 122 -8.47 -5.03 6.90
CA MET A 122 -9.87 -5.42 7.11
C MET A 122 -10.15 -5.84 8.57
N GLY A 123 -9.19 -6.47 9.24
CA GLY A 123 -9.27 -6.79 10.67
C GLY A 123 -9.38 -5.52 11.52
N TRP A 124 -8.48 -4.56 11.29
CA TRP A 124 -8.51 -3.25 11.95
C TRP A 124 -9.83 -2.50 11.74
N GLN A 125 -10.37 -2.53 10.51
CA GLN A 125 -11.65 -1.92 10.21
C GLN A 125 -12.78 -2.57 11.02
N LYS A 126 -12.81 -3.91 11.10
CA LYS A 126 -13.82 -4.64 11.89
C LYS A 126 -13.74 -4.30 13.37
N ASP A 127 -12.54 -4.25 13.92
CA ASP A 127 -12.32 -3.93 15.34
C ASP A 127 -12.73 -2.49 15.67
N ALA A 128 -12.30 -1.52 14.85
CA ALA A 128 -12.70 -0.12 15.01
C ALA A 128 -14.22 0.05 14.92
N ASN A 129 -14.85 -0.60 13.94
CA ASN A 129 -16.29 -0.56 13.76
C ASN A 129 -17.03 -1.21 14.94
N PHE A 130 -16.55 -2.36 15.43
CA PHE A 130 -17.12 -3.01 16.62
C PHE A 130 -17.02 -2.13 17.87
N MET A 131 -15.93 -1.39 18.05
CA MET A 131 -15.77 -0.47 19.16
C MET A 131 -16.69 0.76 19.05
N ASN A 132 -16.97 1.19 17.83
CA ASN A 132 -17.80 2.38 17.55
C ASN A 132 -19.31 2.06 17.53
N THR A 133 -19.72 0.82 17.25
CA THR A 133 -21.14 0.42 17.29
C THR A 133 -21.78 0.54 18.67
N GLN A 134 -20.98 0.45 19.73
CA GLN A 134 -21.43 0.67 21.11
C GLN A 134 -21.96 2.09 21.37
N LEU A 135 -21.67 3.05 20.48
CA LEU A 135 -22.21 4.41 20.53
C LEU A 135 -23.59 4.51 19.85
N LEU A 136 -23.87 3.65 18.86
CA LEU A 136 -25.08 3.72 18.05
C LEU A 136 -26.41 3.56 18.80
N PRO A 137 -26.57 2.72 19.84
CA PRO A 137 -27.86 2.58 20.52
C PRO A 137 -28.10 3.64 21.60
N ARG A 138 -27.13 4.53 21.87
CA ARG A 138 -27.21 5.50 22.97
C ARG A 138 -28.20 6.64 22.68
N SER A 139 -28.56 7.42 23.70
CA SER A 139 -29.31 8.66 23.47
C SER A 139 -28.50 9.61 22.57
N GLU A 140 -29.16 10.55 21.88
CA GLU A 140 -28.46 11.47 20.99
C GLU A 140 -27.40 12.31 21.71
N ALA A 141 -27.69 12.77 22.93
CA ALA A 141 -26.73 13.50 23.76
C ALA A 141 -25.51 12.62 24.10
N ASP A 142 -25.74 11.39 24.58
CA ASP A 142 -24.66 10.46 24.95
C ASP A 142 -23.86 9.98 23.73
N PHE A 143 -24.50 9.87 22.56
CA PHE A 143 -23.85 9.56 21.29
C PHE A 143 -22.89 10.67 20.90
N MET A 144 -23.35 11.92 20.88
CA MET A 144 -22.53 13.07 20.52
C MET A 144 -21.41 13.32 21.53
N GLU A 145 -21.68 13.14 22.83
CA GLU A 145 -20.66 13.21 23.88
C GLU A 145 -19.61 12.11 23.73
N GLY A 146 -20.05 10.85 23.51
CA GLY A 146 -19.15 9.73 23.27
C GLY A 146 -18.25 9.91 22.06
N CYS A 147 -18.79 10.50 20.98
CA CYS A 147 -18.02 10.85 19.80
C CYS A 147 -16.97 11.94 20.09
N ARG A 148 -17.34 13.01 20.80
CA ARG A 148 -16.40 14.08 21.20
C ARG A 148 -15.27 13.53 22.07
N ASN A 149 -15.60 12.70 23.06
CA ASN A 149 -14.61 12.12 23.98
C ASN A 149 -13.60 11.21 23.26
N ARG A 150 -13.99 10.62 22.12
CA ARG A 150 -13.12 9.76 21.30
C ARG A 150 -12.53 10.48 20.08
N ASN A 151 -12.72 11.80 19.95
CA ASN A 151 -12.30 12.59 18.78
C ASN A 151 -12.83 12.02 17.43
N LEU A 152 -14.07 11.52 17.43
CA LEU A 152 -14.73 10.99 16.24
C LEU A 152 -15.59 12.06 15.57
N VAL A 153 -15.67 12.02 14.24
CA VAL A 153 -16.60 12.87 13.49
C VAL A 153 -17.92 12.13 13.39
N CYS A 154 -18.96 12.66 14.02
CA CYS A 154 -20.26 12.00 14.10
C CYS A 154 -21.40 12.89 13.60
N TYR A 155 -22.44 12.22 13.11
CA TYR A 155 -23.69 12.83 12.68
C TYR A 155 -24.86 12.00 13.18
N SER A 156 -25.91 12.69 13.62
CA SER A 156 -27.22 12.12 13.98
C SER A 156 -28.28 13.06 13.44
N GLY A 157 -29.24 12.54 12.67
CA GLY A 157 -30.32 13.34 12.13
C GLY A 157 -31.07 12.64 11.03
N ASN A 158 -32.09 13.32 10.48
CA ASN A 158 -33.03 12.69 9.54
C ASN A 158 -32.65 12.91 8.07
N ASN A 159 -31.70 13.82 7.78
CA ASN A 159 -31.33 14.22 6.43
C ASN A 159 -29.80 14.30 6.23
N LEU A 160 -29.23 13.35 5.48
CA LEU A 160 -27.78 13.30 5.22
C LEU A 160 -27.23 14.58 4.54
N GLU A 161 -28.05 15.37 3.85
CA GLU A 161 -27.61 16.65 3.26
C GLU A 161 -27.11 17.64 4.32
N ASP A 162 -27.58 17.54 5.56
CA ASP A 162 -27.12 18.37 6.67
C ASP A 162 -25.68 18.04 7.07
N PHE A 163 -25.15 16.90 6.62
CA PHE A 163 -23.77 16.46 6.84
C PHE A 163 -22.77 16.98 5.80
N LYS A 164 -23.25 17.54 4.69
CA LYS A 164 -22.46 18.11 3.59
C LYS A 164 -21.36 19.11 3.98
N PRO A 165 -21.49 19.99 5.01
CA PRO A 165 -20.40 20.87 5.39
C PRO A 165 -19.21 20.14 6.05
N ILE A 166 -19.39 18.88 6.46
CA ILE A 166 -18.42 18.11 7.24
C ILE A 166 -17.71 17.05 6.39
N VAL A 167 -18.39 16.53 5.36
CA VAL A 167 -17.88 15.43 4.50
C VAL A 167 -17.77 15.83 3.03
N ASP A 168 -16.87 15.18 2.30
CA ASP A 168 -16.76 15.40 0.86
C ASP A 168 -17.96 14.81 0.09
N ASN A 169 -18.17 15.29 -1.14
CA ASN A 169 -19.30 14.88 -1.97
C ASN A 169 -19.30 13.38 -2.30
N ASN A 170 -18.12 12.75 -2.42
CA ASN A 170 -18.02 11.32 -2.78
C ASN A 170 -18.46 10.44 -1.60
N LEU A 171 -18.07 10.81 -0.38
CA LEU A 171 -18.54 10.17 0.83
C LEU A 171 -20.03 10.40 1.03
N LEU A 172 -20.51 11.62 0.82
CA LEU A 172 -21.92 11.95 0.93
C LEU A 172 -22.77 11.12 -0.05
N GLU A 173 -22.34 10.99 -1.31
CA GLU A 173 -23.00 10.17 -2.32
C GLU A 173 -23.01 8.68 -1.93
N THR A 174 -21.90 8.20 -1.38
CA THR A 174 -21.80 6.82 -0.87
C THR A 174 -22.76 6.59 0.29
N LEU A 175 -22.81 7.49 1.27
CA LEU A 175 -23.74 7.45 2.40
C LEU A 175 -25.20 7.47 1.92
N ALA A 176 -25.52 8.34 0.96
CA ALA A 176 -26.86 8.45 0.39
C ALA A 176 -27.26 7.19 -0.41
N ARG A 177 -26.32 6.53 -1.09
CA ARG A 177 -26.56 5.22 -1.73
C ARG A 177 -26.81 4.15 -0.66
N THR A 178 -25.98 4.09 0.37
CA THR A 178 -26.12 3.13 1.47
C THR A 178 -27.44 3.32 2.23
N ASP A 179 -27.88 4.55 2.48
CA ASP A 179 -29.17 4.83 3.10
C ASP A 179 -30.34 4.30 2.25
N ARG A 180 -30.32 4.56 0.93
CA ARG A 180 -31.34 4.03 0.00
C ARG A 180 -31.36 2.49 -0.02
N GLU A 181 -30.19 1.86 -0.05
CA GLU A 181 -30.08 0.39 0.00
C GLU A 181 -30.57 -0.19 1.34
N SER A 182 -30.26 0.46 2.46
CA SER A 182 -30.69 0.01 3.79
C SER A 182 -32.21 0.04 3.93
N LYS A 183 -32.86 1.11 3.45
CA LYS A 183 -34.31 1.30 3.45
C LYS A 183 -35.03 0.29 2.56
N THR A 184 -34.49 0.02 1.38
CA THR A 184 -35.08 -0.96 0.45
C THR A 184 -34.96 -2.40 0.94
N ARG A 185 -33.89 -2.73 1.68
CA ARG A 185 -33.65 -4.08 2.21
C ARG A 185 -34.19 -4.30 3.63
N SER A 186 -34.79 -3.28 4.26
CA SER A 186 -35.20 -3.31 5.67
C SER A 186 -34.06 -3.76 6.60
N MET A 187 -32.84 -3.30 6.30
CA MET A 187 -31.67 -3.61 7.12
C MET A 187 -31.73 -2.80 8.41
N ASN A 188 -31.94 -3.48 9.54
CA ASN A 188 -31.92 -2.88 10.87
C ASN A 188 -30.52 -2.90 11.51
N GLU A 189 -29.54 -3.52 10.84
CA GLU A 189 -28.18 -3.64 11.35
C GLU A 189 -27.30 -2.49 10.84
N PRO A 190 -26.33 -2.02 11.65
CA PRO A 190 -25.36 -1.04 11.19
C PRO A 190 -24.54 -1.58 10.01
N ILE A 191 -24.32 -0.72 9.03
CA ILE A 191 -23.52 -1.00 7.84
C ILE A 191 -22.12 -0.42 8.04
N TYR A 192 -21.12 -1.21 7.65
CA TYR A 192 -19.71 -0.91 7.85
C TYR A 192 -19.01 -0.82 6.52
N PHE A 193 -18.25 0.25 6.30
CA PHE A 193 -17.39 0.35 5.12
C PHE A 193 -16.17 1.21 5.39
N GLN A 194 -15.15 0.99 4.58
CA GLN A 194 -13.93 1.78 4.57
C GLN A 194 -13.98 2.68 3.35
N PHE A 195 -13.49 3.91 3.50
CA PHE A 195 -13.38 4.83 2.39
C PHE A 195 -12.01 5.51 2.40
N SER A 196 -11.47 5.69 1.20
CA SER A 196 -10.21 6.40 0.96
C SER A 196 -10.41 7.34 -0.22
N SER A 197 -10.17 8.64 -0.02
CA SER A 197 -10.28 9.62 -1.11
C SER A 197 -8.97 9.69 -1.91
N LEU A 198 -9.07 9.57 -3.23
CA LEU A 198 -7.95 9.79 -4.15
C LEU A 198 -7.73 11.29 -4.45
N THR A 199 -8.80 12.08 -4.44
CA THR A 199 -8.77 13.53 -4.72
C THR A 199 -8.44 14.40 -3.50
N GLY A 200 -8.61 13.85 -2.30
CA GLY A 200 -8.10 14.44 -1.04
C GLY A 200 -6.98 13.57 -0.50
N MET A 201 -5.74 13.84 -0.92
CA MET A 201 -4.54 12.99 -0.79
C MET A 201 -4.16 12.46 0.62
N TYR A 202 -4.97 12.61 1.66
CA TYR A 202 -4.62 12.20 3.03
C TYR A 202 -5.76 11.63 3.87
N LYS A 203 -7.01 11.61 3.40
CA LYS A 203 -8.13 11.21 4.27
C LYS A 203 -8.51 9.74 4.10
N LYS A 204 -8.19 8.98 5.15
CA LYS A 204 -8.55 7.57 5.33
C LYS A 204 -9.50 7.50 6.51
N TYR A 205 -10.64 6.86 6.36
CA TYR A 205 -11.60 6.76 7.45
C TYR A 205 -12.39 5.45 7.40
N PHE A 206 -12.68 4.94 8.59
CA PHE A 206 -13.65 3.88 8.79
C PHE A 206 -15.01 4.52 9.08
N VAL A 207 -16.05 3.99 8.44
CA VAL A 207 -17.40 4.51 8.57
C VAL A 207 -18.30 3.45 9.16
N VAL A 208 -18.99 3.83 10.23
CA VAL A 208 -20.14 3.10 10.75
C VAL A 208 -21.38 3.90 10.41
N PHE A 209 -22.30 3.27 9.70
CA PHE A 209 -23.57 3.84 9.28
C PHE A 209 -24.73 3.08 9.90
N SER A 210 -25.74 3.78 10.38
CA SER A 210 -26.99 3.17 10.87
C SER A 210 -28.17 4.04 10.44
N SER A 211 -29.21 3.42 9.90
CA SER A 211 -30.47 4.09 9.55
C SER A 211 -31.60 3.31 10.21
N GLU A 212 -32.07 3.78 11.37
CA GLU A 212 -33.15 3.13 12.10
C GLU A 212 -34.34 4.09 12.22
N LYS A 213 -35.53 3.67 11.77
CA LYS A 213 -36.80 4.41 11.91
C LYS A 213 -36.72 5.87 11.44
N GLY A 214 -35.93 6.16 10.41
CA GLY A 214 -35.77 7.49 9.84
C GLY A 214 -34.73 8.38 10.52
N ASN A 215 -34.07 7.90 11.59
CA ASN A 215 -32.91 8.56 12.18
C ASN A 215 -31.63 7.92 11.64
N VAL A 216 -30.79 8.74 11.00
CA VAL A 216 -29.50 8.34 10.43
C VAL A 216 -28.40 8.73 11.39
N ARG A 217 -27.55 7.76 11.74
CA ARG A 217 -26.34 7.97 12.52
C ARG A 217 -25.12 7.54 11.72
N VAL A 218 -24.11 8.39 11.71
CA VAL A 218 -22.85 8.16 11.02
C VAL A 218 -21.71 8.43 12.00
N ILE A 219 -20.74 7.52 12.05
CA ILE A 219 -19.48 7.70 12.76
C ILE A 219 -18.36 7.57 11.73
N ILE A 220 -17.49 8.58 11.68
CA ILE A 220 -16.28 8.60 10.87
C ILE A 220 -15.10 8.57 11.83
N ASP A 221 -14.33 7.49 11.74
CA ASP A 221 -13.14 7.24 12.53
C ASP A 221 -11.89 7.34 11.64
N GLU A 222 -11.41 8.58 11.50
CA GLU A 222 -10.16 8.91 10.81
C GLU A 222 -8.92 8.48 11.62
N PRO A 223 -8.83 8.71 12.95
CA PRO A 223 -7.66 8.31 13.73
C PRO A 223 -7.35 6.80 13.65
N SER A 224 -8.36 5.94 13.84
CA SER A 224 -8.16 4.49 13.77
C SER A 224 -7.79 4.05 12.35
N ALA A 225 -8.37 4.66 11.33
CA ALA A 225 -8.06 4.34 9.94
C ALA A 225 -6.63 4.75 9.56
N ILE A 226 -6.15 5.92 9.99
CA ILE A 226 -4.77 6.35 9.79
C ILE A 226 -3.82 5.37 10.48
N LEU A 227 -4.05 5.09 11.77
CA LEU A 227 -3.21 4.18 12.55
C LEU A 227 -3.15 2.78 11.94
N ALA A 228 -4.31 2.23 11.55
CA ALA A 228 -4.41 0.92 10.93
C ALA A 228 -3.64 0.85 9.61
N HIS A 229 -3.77 1.88 8.78
CA HIS A 229 -3.03 1.98 7.52
C HIS A 229 -1.53 2.09 7.75
N GLU A 230 -1.07 2.94 8.67
CA GLU A 230 0.36 3.10 8.97
C GLU A 230 0.97 1.82 9.53
N THR A 231 0.27 1.17 10.46
CA THR A 231 0.71 -0.09 11.08
C THR A 231 0.77 -1.22 10.06
N SER A 232 -0.28 -1.38 9.25
CA SER A 232 -0.34 -2.41 8.20
C SER A 232 0.77 -2.18 7.17
N ARG A 233 0.97 -0.92 6.78
CA ARG A 233 2.04 -0.51 5.88
C ARG A 233 3.42 -0.86 6.45
N LEU A 234 3.71 -0.53 7.71
CA LEU A 234 4.97 -0.88 8.38
C LEU A 234 5.19 -2.40 8.43
N ALA A 235 4.15 -3.17 8.78
CA ALA A 235 4.23 -4.62 8.82
C ALA A 235 4.56 -5.22 7.46
N PHE A 236 3.89 -4.76 6.40
CA PHE A 236 4.20 -5.14 5.01
C PHE A 236 5.67 -4.86 4.68
N TYR A 237 6.20 -3.69 5.05
CA TYR A 237 7.57 -3.32 4.75
C TYR A 237 8.61 -4.17 5.48
N TYR A 238 8.41 -4.46 6.77
CA TYR A 238 9.30 -5.37 7.48
C TYR A 238 9.30 -6.75 6.83
N LEU A 239 8.12 -7.30 6.55
CA LEU A 239 7.99 -8.61 5.91
C LEU A 239 8.68 -8.65 4.54
N ALA A 240 8.42 -7.66 3.69
CA ALA A 240 9.02 -7.57 2.36
C ALA A 240 10.54 -7.43 2.45
N THR A 241 11.04 -6.51 3.28
CA THR A 241 12.49 -6.25 3.44
C THR A 241 13.25 -7.47 3.92
N PHE A 242 12.76 -8.13 4.99
CA PHE A 242 13.41 -9.33 5.51
C PHE A 242 13.38 -10.47 4.49
N ALA A 243 12.24 -10.71 3.86
CA ALA A 243 12.13 -11.75 2.84
C ALA A 243 13.07 -11.49 1.65
N HIS A 244 13.12 -10.24 1.17
CA HIS A 244 13.96 -9.84 0.05
C HIS A 244 15.44 -9.94 0.38
N ALA A 245 15.86 -9.50 1.57
CA ALA A 245 17.25 -9.63 2.01
C ALA A 245 17.69 -11.09 2.08
N VAL A 246 16.86 -11.98 2.64
CA VAL A 246 17.15 -13.42 2.69
C VAL A 246 17.28 -14.01 1.28
N TRP A 247 16.38 -13.66 0.35
CA TRP A 247 16.46 -14.09 -1.04
C TRP A 247 17.74 -13.61 -1.72
N LEU A 248 18.05 -12.31 -1.62
CA LEU A 248 19.26 -11.74 -2.23
C LEU A 248 20.53 -12.36 -1.68
N ILE A 249 20.66 -12.48 -0.35
CA ILE A 249 21.83 -13.08 0.28
C ILE A 249 21.99 -14.54 -0.17
N GLY A 250 20.90 -15.32 -0.18
CA GLY A 250 20.93 -16.71 -0.63
C GLY A 250 21.41 -16.85 -2.07
N VAL A 251 20.84 -16.04 -2.98
CA VAL A 251 21.15 -16.08 -4.42
C VAL A 251 22.58 -15.61 -4.69
N LEU A 252 23.03 -14.54 -4.04
CA LEU A 252 24.41 -14.06 -4.16
C LEU A 252 25.41 -15.07 -3.59
N SER A 253 25.07 -15.76 -2.49
CA SER A 253 25.91 -16.81 -1.92
C SER A 253 26.03 -18.01 -2.86
N LEU A 254 24.93 -18.41 -3.50
CA LEU A 254 24.93 -19.48 -4.51
C LEU A 254 25.77 -19.09 -5.74
N ILE A 255 25.65 -17.86 -6.23
CA ILE A 255 26.47 -17.34 -7.34
C ILE A 255 27.95 -17.33 -6.95
N TRP A 256 28.29 -16.85 -5.76
CA TRP A 256 29.65 -16.80 -5.27
C TRP A 256 30.26 -18.20 -5.13
N PHE A 257 29.52 -19.13 -4.54
CA PHE A 257 29.94 -20.53 -4.40
C PHE A 257 30.17 -21.16 -5.76
N HIS A 258 29.21 -21.04 -6.68
CA HIS A 258 29.30 -21.59 -8.02
C HIS A 258 30.52 -21.06 -8.78
N ARG A 259 30.78 -19.74 -8.73
CA ARG A 259 31.99 -19.14 -9.32
C ARG A 259 33.30 -19.67 -8.73
N ARG A 260 33.35 -19.89 -7.41
CA ARG A 260 34.58 -20.34 -6.74
C ARG A 260 34.90 -21.80 -7.05
N PHE A 261 33.89 -22.65 -7.16
CA PHE A 261 34.08 -24.09 -7.37
C PHE A 261 34.15 -24.49 -8.85
N ASP A 262 33.53 -23.74 -9.77
CA ASP A 262 33.76 -23.93 -11.22
C ASP A 262 35.21 -23.57 -11.60
N VAL A 263 35.78 -22.50 -11.03
CA VAL A 263 37.19 -22.13 -11.23
C VAL A 263 38.16 -23.18 -10.66
N ALA A 264 37.77 -23.91 -9.61
CA ALA A 264 38.58 -24.98 -9.05
C ALA A 264 38.53 -26.28 -9.88
N ALA A 265 37.52 -26.45 -10.74
CA ALA A 265 37.36 -27.60 -11.62
C ALA A 265 38.16 -27.46 -12.94
N ASP A 266 38.31 -26.23 -13.46
CA ASP A 266 39.11 -25.92 -14.67
C ASP A 266 40.64 -25.93 -14.44
N ILE A 267 41.10 -26.11 -13.18
CA ILE A 267 42.52 -26.18 -12.80
C ILE A 267 43.00 -27.64 -12.60
N ARG A 268 42.16 -28.65 -12.85
CA ARG A 268 42.56 -30.08 -12.90
C ARG A 268 42.58 -30.60 -14.33
#